data_AF-A0A0M8SYH8-F1
#
_entry.id   AF-A0A0M8SYH8-F1
#
_cell.length_a   1.000
_cell.length_b   1.000
_cell.length_c   1.000
_cell.angle_alpha   90.00
_cell.angle_beta   90.00
_cell.angle_gamma   90.00
#
_symmetry.space_group_name_H-M   'P 1'
#
loop_
_entity.id
_entity.type
_entity.pdbx_description
1 polymer ?
#
loop_
_entity_poly.entity_id
_entity_poly.type
_entity_poly.pdbx_seq_one_letter_code
_entity_poly.pdbx_strand_id
1 'polypeptide(L)'
;MSNDQTPLNLNGHALLPKHPDVMVFAEPDEGPFVTGLHRRCATCDESPRFVLRDGTVHVQDPCAYPMGITTEVTLDVPSGKLIVTDDLRDVYNVDFDAGASYNSALGQAQVVEAMAAIGCAFGPVGDSSPNLYRDGANSYFIASPLYDDNDVPSLLEEQCLAEISTELWAYSIADFEDWKAKGGTPGSKLLGEYTVVDVAPGTYKFTLHVGERGFDKFDFDTERVFTHIERVAPLPSS
;
A
#
# COMPACT_ATOMS: atom_id res chain seq x y z
N MET A 1 -15.45 39.07 -4.10
CA MET A 1 -14.99 37.68 -4.23
C MET A 1 -15.90 37.02 -5.24
N SER A 2 -15.43 36.76 -6.47
CA SER A 2 -16.19 35.90 -7.39
C SER A 2 -15.84 34.44 -7.08
N ASN A 3 -16.86 33.59 -7.00
CA ASN A 3 -16.71 32.14 -6.83
C ASN A 3 -16.52 31.48 -8.19
N ASP A 4 -15.56 31.98 -8.98
CA ASP A 4 -15.32 31.42 -10.31
C ASP A 4 -14.42 30.19 -10.18
N GLN A 5 -14.98 29.03 -10.53
CA GLN A 5 -14.22 27.79 -10.66
C GLN A 5 -13.03 28.03 -11.57
N THR A 6 -11.82 27.87 -11.02
CA THR A 6 -10.58 28.09 -11.78
C THR A 6 -10.00 26.73 -12.18
N PRO A 7 -9.69 26.49 -13.46
CA PRO A 7 -9.03 25.26 -13.89
C PRO A 7 -7.72 25.04 -13.13
N LEU A 8 -7.43 23.77 -12.80
CA LEU A 8 -6.24 23.37 -12.05
C LEU A 8 -5.41 22.38 -12.86
N ASN A 9 -4.14 22.72 -13.10
CA ASN A 9 -3.14 21.81 -13.62
C ASN A 9 -2.25 21.32 -12.48
N LEU A 10 -2.35 20.02 -12.16
CA LEU A 10 -1.67 19.39 -11.04
C LEU A 10 -0.21 19.02 -11.30
N ASN A 11 0.28 19.10 -12.55
CA ASN A 11 1.66 18.75 -12.91
C ASN A 11 2.11 17.38 -12.35
N GLY A 12 1.23 16.37 -12.48
CA GLY A 12 1.48 15.00 -12.01
C GLY A 12 1.19 14.75 -10.52
N HIS A 13 0.91 15.79 -9.72
CA HIS A 13 0.55 15.60 -8.31
C HIS A 13 -0.81 14.91 -8.13
N ALA A 14 -0.95 14.16 -7.04
CA ALA A 14 -2.20 13.57 -6.59
C ALA A 14 -2.70 14.34 -5.36
N LEU A 15 -3.37 15.46 -5.57
CA LEU A 15 -3.94 16.25 -4.48
C LEU A 15 -5.37 15.76 -4.19
N LEU A 16 -5.69 15.57 -2.91
CA LEU A 16 -7.01 15.10 -2.47
C LEU A 16 -7.92 16.28 -2.09
N PRO A 17 -9.24 16.20 -2.36
CA PRO A 17 -9.91 15.14 -3.12
C PRO A 17 -9.49 15.15 -4.60
N LYS A 18 -9.63 14.03 -5.33
CA LYS A 18 -9.09 13.84 -6.70
C LYS A 18 -9.70 14.80 -7.76
N HIS A 19 -10.82 15.48 -7.45
CA HIS A 19 -11.55 16.38 -8.35
C HIS A 19 -12.20 17.57 -7.62
N PRO A 20 -11.45 18.48 -6.98
CA PRO A 20 -12.07 19.63 -6.36
C PRO A 20 -12.15 20.77 -7.36
N ASP A 21 -13.31 21.41 -7.38
CA ASP A 21 -13.34 22.83 -7.60
C ASP A 21 -12.46 23.49 -6.54
N VAL A 22 -11.48 24.27 -6.96
CA VAL A 22 -10.61 25.00 -6.04
C VAL A 22 -11.03 26.46 -5.94
N MET A 23 -10.97 26.99 -4.72
CA MET A 23 -11.08 28.43 -4.53
C MET A 23 -9.68 29.03 -4.46
N VAL A 24 -9.47 30.09 -5.25
CA VAL A 24 -8.20 30.77 -5.39
C VAL A 24 -8.32 32.17 -4.82
N PHE A 25 -7.47 32.50 -3.87
CA PHE A 25 -7.31 33.85 -3.34
C PHE A 25 -5.95 34.35 -3.79
N ALA A 26 -5.92 35.43 -4.57
CA ALA A 26 -4.68 36.04 -5.04
C ALA A 26 -4.73 37.54 -4.77
N GLU A 27 -3.79 38.02 -3.96
CA GLU A 27 -3.56 39.45 -3.78
C GLU A 27 -2.43 39.91 -4.74
N PRO A 28 -2.41 41.19 -5.15
CA PRO A 28 -1.28 41.75 -5.88
C PRO A 28 0.02 41.50 -5.10
N ASP A 29 1.04 40.96 -5.77
CA ASP A 29 2.37 40.63 -5.22
C ASP A 29 2.45 39.42 -4.27
N GLU A 30 1.37 38.65 -4.09
CA GLU A 30 1.36 37.39 -3.34
C GLU A 30 1.16 36.15 -4.25
N GLY A 31 1.66 34.99 -3.79
CA GLY A 31 1.34 33.71 -4.44
C GLY A 31 -0.13 33.33 -4.23
N PRO A 32 -0.78 32.61 -5.16
CA PRO A 32 -2.16 32.21 -4.99
C PRO A 32 -2.32 31.27 -3.80
N PHE A 33 -3.22 31.62 -2.89
CA PHE A 33 -3.69 30.74 -1.84
C PHE A 33 -4.84 29.88 -2.38
N VAL A 34 -4.59 28.59 -2.48
CA VAL A 34 -5.53 27.61 -3.04
C VAL A 34 -6.15 26.79 -1.90
N THR A 35 -7.47 26.74 -1.86
CA THR A 35 -8.22 25.94 -0.87
C THR A 35 -9.12 24.91 -1.54
N GLY A 36 -9.63 23.96 -0.76
CA GLY A 36 -10.37 22.80 -1.27
C GLY A 36 -9.47 21.61 -1.59
N LEU A 37 -8.19 21.67 -1.22
CA LEU A 37 -7.18 20.64 -1.45
C LEU A 37 -6.41 20.31 -0.16
N HIS A 38 -5.96 19.07 -0.07
CA HIS A 38 -4.93 18.66 0.88
C HIS A 38 -3.63 19.43 0.60
N ARG A 39 -2.92 19.75 1.68
CA ARG A 39 -1.69 20.56 1.61
C ARG A 39 -0.49 19.81 1.05
N ARG A 40 -0.57 18.48 0.91
CA ARG A 40 0.52 17.61 0.45
C ARG A 40 0.02 16.64 -0.61
N CYS A 41 0.89 16.28 -1.53
CA CYS A 41 0.63 15.26 -2.54
C CYS A 41 0.47 13.89 -1.89
N ALA A 42 -0.62 13.18 -2.21
CA ALA A 42 -0.87 11.82 -1.72
C ALA A 42 0.13 10.80 -2.28
N THR A 43 0.94 11.16 -3.28
CA THR A 43 2.00 10.29 -3.81
C THR A 43 3.37 10.64 -3.24
N CYS A 44 3.90 11.83 -3.49
CA CYS A 44 5.27 12.20 -3.10
C CYS A 44 5.38 12.87 -1.73
N ASP A 45 4.28 13.16 -1.04
CA ASP A 45 4.23 13.89 0.24
C ASP A 45 4.76 15.35 0.19
N GLU A 46 5.04 15.90 -0.98
CA GLU A 46 5.47 17.30 -1.10
C GLU A 46 4.28 18.27 -1.05
N SER A 47 4.51 19.45 -0.49
CA SER A 47 3.56 20.55 -0.54
C SER A 47 3.66 21.27 -1.89
N PRO A 48 2.62 21.25 -2.75
CA PRO A 48 2.67 21.88 -4.06
C PRO A 48 2.80 23.40 -3.94
N ARG A 49 3.61 24.00 -4.83
CA ARG A 49 3.67 25.45 -5.02
C ARG A 49 2.76 25.84 -6.17
N PHE A 50 1.81 26.75 -5.92
CA PHE A 50 0.84 27.17 -6.91
C PHE A 50 1.23 28.48 -7.57
N VAL A 51 0.93 28.62 -8.86
CA VAL A 51 1.06 29.86 -9.62
C VAL A 51 -0.18 30.07 -10.50
N LEU A 52 -0.68 31.30 -10.59
CA LEU A 52 -1.79 31.65 -11.49
C LEU A 52 -1.19 32.15 -12.81
N ARG A 53 -1.53 31.49 -13.93
CA ARG A 53 -1.11 31.89 -15.28
C ARG A 53 -2.30 31.80 -16.21
N ASP A 54 -2.56 32.86 -16.96
CA ASP A 54 -3.63 32.91 -17.96
C ASP A 54 -5.01 32.45 -17.42
N GLY A 55 -5.32 32.80 -16.17
CA GLY A 55 -6.56 32.40 -15.50
C GLY A 55 -6.65 30.93 -15.10
N THR A 56 -5.53 30.20 -15.09
CA THR A 56 -5.41 28.79 -14.67
C THR A 56 -4.43 28.67 -13.50
N VAL A 57 -4.76 27.86 -12.49
CA VAL A 57 -3.83 27.52 -11.42
C VAL A 57 -2.94 26.37 -11.87
N HIS A 58 -1.63 26.53 -11.72
CA HIS A 58 -0.65 25.50 -12.01
C HIS A 58 0.14 25.14 -10.76
N VAL A 59 0.39 23.85 -10.55
CA VAL A 59 1.46 23.41 -9.66
C VAL A 59 2.80 23.58 -10.38
N GLN A 60 3.69 24.37 -9.79
CA GLN A 60 4.93 24.81 -10.42
C GLN A 60 5.90 23.65 -10.67
N ASP A 61 6.14 22.81 -9.65
CA ASP A 61 7.11 21.73 -9.70
C ASP A 61 6.41 20.40 -10.02
N PRO A 62 6.92 19.60 -10.97
CA PRO A 62 6.32 18.31 -11.28
C PRO A 62 6.46 17.34 -10.10
N CYS A 63 5.44 16.50 -9.90
CA CYS A 63 5.57 15.39 -8.95
C CYS A 63 6.69 14.44 -9.42
N ALA A 64 7.56 14.01 -8.52
CA ALA A 64 8.60 13.02 -8.83
C ALA A 64 8.03 11.65 -9.24
N TYR A 65 6.79 11.36 -8.85
CA TYR A 65 6.11 10.09 -9.07
C TYR A 65 4.74 10.30 -9.75
N PRO A 66 4.69 10.83 -10.98
CA PRO A 66 3.43 11.16 -11.64
C PRO A 66 2.57 9.92 -11.96
N MET A 67 3.22 8.76 -12.08
CA MET A 67 2.60 7.46 -12.32
C MET A 67 2.38 6.64 -11.04
N GLY A 68 2.59 7.24 -9.85
CA GLY A 68 2.55 6.50 -8.60
C GLY A 68 3.82 5.71 -8.36
N ILE A 69 3.74 4.75 -7.44
CA ILE A 69 4.84 3.91 -6.97
C ILE A 69 4.37 2.46 -6.89
N THR A 70 4.95 1.59 -7.72
CA THR A 70 4.93 0.14 -7.51
C THR A 70 6.09 -0.20 -6.59
N THR A 71 5.84 -0.89 -5.48
CA THR A 71 6.90 -1.26 -4.53
C THR A 71 7.23 -2.73 -4.69
N GLU A 72 8.51 -3.06 -4.87
CA GLU A 72 8.98 -4.44 -5.00
C GLU A 72 9.93 -4.79 -3.86
N VAL A 73 9.63 -5.85 -3.11
CA VAL A 73 10.51 -6.35 -2.04
C VAL A 73 10.67 -7.86 -2.14
N THR A 74 11.71 -8.40 -1.50
CA THR A 74 11.95 -9.83 -1.44
C THR A 74 11.96 -10.33 0.00
N LEU A 75 11.45 -11.55 0.20
CA LEU A 75 11.46 -12.25 1.48
C LEU A 75 12.05 -13.66 1.29
N ASP A 76 13.04 -14.00 2.12
CA ASP A 76 13.57 -15.35 2.19
C ASP A 76 12.72 -16.19 3.15
N VAL A 77 12.26 -17.35 2.66
CA VAL A 77 11.39 -18.28 3.40
C VAL A 77 12.06 -19.65 3.46
N PRO A 78 13.18 -19.80 4.18
CA PRO A 78 13.92 -21.04 4.22
C PRO A 78 13.16 -22.18 4.92
N SER A 79 12.23 -21.85 5.81
CA SER A 79 11.45 -22.86 6.53
C SER A 79 10.38 -23.54 5.66
N GLY A 80 10.02 -22.93 4.52
CA GLY A 80 8.84 -23.33 3.75
C GLY A 80 7.53 -23.04 4.47
N LYS A 81 7.53 -22.13 5.45
CA LYS A 81 6.34 -21.72 6.20
C LYS A 81 6.25 -20.20 6.30
N LEU A 82 5.16 -19.65 5.79
CA LEU A 82 4.82 -18.25 5.95
C LEU A 82 3.88 -18.09 7.15
N ILE A 83 4.17 -17.16 8.06
CA ILE A 83 3.14 -16.61 8.94
C ILE A 83 2.48 -15.44 8.23
N VAL A 84 1.15 -15.42 8.23
CA VAL A 84 0.30 -14.41 7.59
C VAL A 84 -0.65 -13.87 8.65
N THR A 85 -0.68 -12.55 8.82
CA THR A 85 -1.55 -11.83 9.77
C THR A 85 -1.64 -10.37 9.35
N ASP A 86 -2.40 -9.56 10.08
CA ASP A 86 -2.47 -8.12 9.87
C ASP A 86 -1.33 -7.36 10.57
N ASP A 87 -0.82 -7.89 11.69
CA ASP A 87 0.24 -7.23 12.46
C ASP A 87 1.33 -8.18 12.97
N LEU A 88 2.57 -7.92 12.55
CA LEU A 88 3.78 -8.52 13.12
C LEU A 88 4.73 -7.45 13.69
N ARG A 89 4.28 -6.21 13.92
CA ARG A 89 5.15 -5.10 14.35
C ARG A 89 5.65 -5.24 15.78
N ASP A 90 5.08 -6.15 16.56
CA ASP A 90 5.61 -6.53 17.88
C ASP A 90 7.00 -7.19 17.78
N VAL A 91 7.26 -7.89 16.68
CA VAL A 91 8.54 -8.52 16.36
C VAL A 91 9.35 -7.70 15.34
N TYR A 92 8.68 -7.16 14.32
CA TYR A 92 9.30 -6.41 13.23
C TYR A 92 8.95 -4.92 13.36
N ASN A 93 9.64 -4.22 14.26
CA ASN A 93 9.36 -2.82 14.53
C ASN A 93 10.22 -1.88 13.67
N VAL A 94 9.56 -0.97 12.95
CA VAL A 94 10.20 0.12 12.20
C VAL A 94 9.57 1.46 12.57
N ASP A 95 10.32 2.54 12.36
CA ASP A 95 9.82 3.90 12.57
C ASP A 95 9.03 4.37 11.33
N PHE A 96 7.70 4.42 11.44
CA PHE A 96 6.79 4.85 10.37
C PHE A 96 6.90 6.36 10.07
N ASP A 97 7.55 7.13 10.94
CA ASP A 97 7.75 8.58 10.81
C ASP A 97 9.16 8.96 10.35
N ALA A 98 10.02 7.97 10.05
CA ALA A 98 11.41 8.20 9.65
C ALA A 98 11.57 8.89 8.27
N GLY A 99 10.49 9.01 7.49
CA GLY A 99 10.51 9.49 6.12
C GLY A 99 9.30 10.33 5.73
N ALA A 100 8.80 10.12 4.52
CA ALA A 100 7.55 10.71 4.08
C ALA A 100 6.39 10.18 4.93
N SER A 101 5.31 10.95 5.04
CA SER A 101 4.13 10.53 5.79
C SER A 101 3.61 9.18 5.29
N TYR A 102 3.35 8.25 6.21
CA TYR A 102 2.72 6.96 5.90
C TYR A 102 1.35 7.08 5.21
N ASN A 103 0.74 8.27 5.23
CA ASN A 103 -0.49 8.55 4.47
C ASN A 103 -0.24 8.85 2.98
N SER A 104 1.02 8.87 2.53
CA SER A 104 1.43 9.02 1.13
C SER A 104 1.94 7.70 0.55
N ALA A 105 1.86 7.54 -0.77
CA ALA A 105 2.42 6.37 -1.46
C ALA A 105 3.93 6.21 -1.20
N LEU A 106 4.68 7.32 -1.19
CA LEU A 106 6.12 7.31 -0.90
C LEU A 106 6.41 6.84 0.54
N GLY A 107 5.69 7.35 1.53
CA GLY A 107 5.86 6.93 2.91
C GLY A 107 5.50 5.46 3.11
N GLN A 108 4.47 4.97 2.43
CA GLN A 108 4.12 3.54 2.43
C GLN A 108 5.25 2.70 1.82
N ALA A 109 5.77 3.08 0.65
CA ALA A 109 6.87 2.36 0.01
C ALA A 109 8.11 2.29 0.93
N GLN A 110 8.47 3.40 1.58
CA GLN A 110 9.59 3.44 2.54
C GLN A 110 9.40 2.51 3.73
N VAL A 111 8.19 2.45 4.29
CA VAL A 111 7.87 1.51 5.39
C VAL A 111 7.92 0.07 4.92
N VAL A 112 7.36 -0.23 3.74
CA VAL A 112 7.39 -1.58 3.13
C VAL A 112 8.83 -2.05 2.94
N GLU A 113 9.70 -1.20 2.37
CA GLU A 113 11.12 -1.50 2.20
C GLU A 113 11.83 -1.71 3.55
N ALA A 114 11.55 -0.87 4.56
CA ALA A 114 12.14 -0.98 5.89
C ALA A 114 11.73 -2.28 6.61
N MET A 115 10.46 -2.67 6.51
CA MET A 115 9.95 -3.93 7.06
C MET A 115 10.58 -5.14 6.35
N ALA A 116 10.69 -5.09 5.01
CA ALA A 116 11.30 -6.16 4.24
C ALA A 116 12.78 -6.35 4.61
N ALA A 117 13.50 -5.25 4.84
CA ALA A 117 14.91 -5.28 5.25
C ALA A 117 15.14 -6.00 6.59
N ILE A 118 14.10 -6.12 7.44
CA ILE A 118 14.16 -6.85 8.71
C ILE A 118 13.44 -8.20 8.67
N GLY A 119 13.05 -8.69 7.48
CA GLY A 119 12.49 -10.04 7.29
C GLY A 119 10.96 -10.11 7.32
N CYS A 120 10.26 -8.99 7.12
CA CYS A 120 8.79 -8.97 7.06
C CYS A 120 8.29 -8.27 5.79
N ALA A 121 7.58 -9.00 4.94
CA ALA A 121 6.80 -8.42 3.86
C ALA A 121 5.53 -7.78 4.45
N PHE A 122 5.50 -6.45 4.46
CA PHE A 122 4.38 -5.65 4.93
C PHE A 122 3.72 -4.95 3.74
N GLY A 123 2.41 -4.70 3.79
CA GLY A 123 1.76 -3.91 2.74
C GLY A 123 0.43 -3.29 3.19
N PRO A 124 0.18 -2.01 2.88
CA PRO A 124 -1.09 -1.35 3.19
C PRO A 124 -2.21 -1.95 2.35
N VAL A 125 -3.38 -2.20 2.95
CA VAL A 125 -4.56 -2.71 2.22
C VAL A 125 -5.82 -1.88 2.48
N GLY A 126 -5.76 -0.94 3.43
CA GLY A 126 -6.94 -0.15 3.81
C GLY A 126 -7.97 -1.02 4.55
N ASP A 127 -9.22 -0.56 4.55
CA ASP A 127 -10.34 -1.26 5.19
C ASP A 127 -11.04 -2.18 4.18
N SER A 128 -10.32 -3.21 3.73
CA SER A 128 -10.72 -4.05 2.59
C SER A 128 -10.77 -5.55 2.88
N SER A 129 -10.38 -5.98 4.09
CA SER A 129 -10.29 -7.38 4.53
C SER A 129 -9.80 -8.35 3.44
N PRO A 130 -8.60 -8.15 2.87
CA PRO A 130 -8.13 -9.00 1.79
C PRO A 130 -7.72 -10.38 2.32
N ASN A 131 -7.55 -11.33 1.40
CA ASN A 131 -7.05 -12.66 1.72
C ASN A 131 -5.83 -12.99 0.87
N LEU A 132 -5.02 -13.94 1.33
CA LEU A 132 -3.95 -14.54 0.55
C LEU A 132 -4.49 -15.71 -0.26
N TYR A 133 -4.31 -15.66 -1.58
CA TYR A 133 -4.75 -16.69 -2.52
C TYR A 133 -3.59 -17.39 -3.21
N ARG A 134 -3.81 -18.64 -3.62
CA ARG A 134 -2.90 -19.41 -4.47
C ARG A 134 -3.31 -19.30 -5.94
N ASP A 135 -2.38 -18.86 -6.80
CA ASP A 135 -2.55 -18.79 -8.26
C ASP A 135 -1.71 -19.86 -9.01
N GLY A 136 -0.82 -20.55 -8.30
CA GLY A 136 -0.06 -21.65 -8.88
C GLY A 136 0.82 -22.35 -7.87
N ALA A 137 1.72 -23.21 -8.35
CA ALA A 137 2.64 -23.94 -7.48
C ALA A 137 3.65 -23.01 -6.75
N ASN A 138 3.92 -21.85 -7.33
CA ASN A 138 4.90 -20.87 -6.86
C ASN A 138 4.41 -19.41 -7.00
N SER A 139 3.09 -19.23 -7.17
CA SER A 139 2.44 -17.92 -7.40
C SER A 139 1.28 -17.75 -6.42
N TYR A 140 1.22 -16.58 -5.81
CA TYR A 140 0.22 -16.19 -4.82
C TYR A 140 -0.12 -14.71 -5.01
N PHE A 141 -1.24 -14.27 -4.46
CA PHE A 141 -1.60 -12.85 -4.47
C PHE A 141 -2.47 -12.50 -3.28
N ILE A 142 -2.45 -11.22 -2.90
CA ILE A 142 -3.30 -10.66 -1.85
C ILE A 142 -4.38 -9.83 -2.52
N ALA A 143 -5.64 -10.19 -2.31
CA ALA A 143 -6.77 -9.52 -2.95
C ALA A 143 -8.00 -9.46 -2.04
N SER A 144 -8.87 -8.47 -2.31
CA SER A 144 -10.25 -8.49 -1.81
C SER A 144 -11.15 -9.05 -2.90
N PRO A 145 -11.90 -10.13 -2.63
CA PRO A 145 -12.88 -10.65 -3.59
C PRO A 145 -14.03 -9.66 -3.78
N LEU A 146 -14.64 -9.68 -4.96
CA LEU A 146 -15.96 -9.08 -5.17
C LEU A 146 -17.04 -10.05 -4.72
N TYR A 147 -18.15 -9.53 -4.25
CA TYR A 147 -19.33 -10.33 -3.93
C TYR A 147 -20.44 -9.98 -4.90
N ASP A 148 -21.07 -11.01 -5.49
CA ASP A 148 -22.27 -10.82 -6.30
C ASP A 148 -23.51 -10.57 -5.42
N ASP A 149 -24.67 -10.38 -6.06
CA ASP A 149 -25.94 -10.12 -5.36
C ASP A 149 -26.39 -11.28 -4.43
N ASN A 150 -25.72 -12.44 -4.48
CA ASN A 150 -25.99 -13.61 -3.65
C ASN A 150 -24.87 -13.89 -2.63
N ASP A 151 -23.99 -12.92 -2.38
CA ASP A 151 -22.82 -13.05 -1.51
C ASP A 151 -21.83 -14.14 -1.95
N VAL A 152 -21.77 -14.45 -3.25
CA VAL A 152 -20.79 -15.39 -3.80
C VAL A 152 -19.50 -14.63 -4.15
N PRO A 153 -18.33 -15.01 -3.60
CA PRO A 153 -17.08 -14.34 -3.89
C PRO A 153 -16.60 -14.62 -5.33
N SER A 154 -15.99 -13.62 -5.98
CA SER A 154 -15.37 -13.74 -7.30
C SER A 154 -14.17 -14.68 -7.32
N LEU A 155 -13.51 -14.82 -6.16
CA LEU A 155 -12.37 -15.71 -5.94
C LEU A 155 -12.82 -16.99 -5.23
N LEU A 156 -12.29 -18.12 -5.67
CA LEU A 156 -12.68 -19.42 -5.14
C LEU A 156 -12.12 -19.62 -3.73
N GLU A 157 -12.98 -20.04 -2.79
CA GLU A 157 -12.61 -20.29 -1.39
C GLU A 157 -11.49 -21.36 -1.27
N GLU A 158 -11.47 -22.35 -2.16
CA GLU A 158 -10.44 -23.39 -2.23
C GLU A 158 -9.04 -22.87 -2.59
N GLN A 159 -8.94 -21.65 -3.12
CA GLN A 159 -7.67 -20.96 -3.38
C GLN A 159 -7.23 -20.08 -2.20
N CYS A 160 -8.15 -19.77 -1.26
CA CYS A 160 -7.85 -18.95 -0.08
C CYS A 160 -6.97 -19.74 0.89
N LEU A 161 -5.81 -19.19 1.23
CA LEU A 161 -4.83 -19.81 2.12
C LEU A 161 -4.83 -19.18 3.51
N ALA A 162 -5.18 -17.90 3.62
CA ALA A 162 -5.22 -17.16 4.87
C ALA A 162 -6.11 -15.92 4.72
N GLU A 163 -6.90 -15.63 5.74
CA GLU A 163 -7.63 -14.37 5.88
C GLU A 163 -6.76 -13.31 6.54
N ILE A 164 -6.93 -12.05 6.16
CA ILE A 164 -6.20 -10.92 6.74
C ILE A 164 -7.23 -9.92 7.29
N SER A 165 -7.24 -9.79 8.62
CA SER A 165 -8.05 -8.77 9.29
C SER A 165 -7.57 -7.37 8.92
N THR A 166 -8.49 -6.40 8.80
CA THR A 166 -8.12 -5.00 8.53
C THR A 166 -8.23 -4.09 9.75
N GLU A 167 -8.17 -4.62 10.97
CA GLU A 167 -8.10 -3.78 12.17
C GLU A 167 -6.95 -2.75 12.10
N LEU A 168 -5.87 -3.09 11.38
CA LEU A 168 -4.69 -2.25 11.21
C LEU A 168 -4.40 -1.82 9.77
N TRP A 169 -5.37 -2.03 8.86
CA TRP A 169 -5.34 -1.61 7.46
C TRP A 169 -4.09 -2.06 6.66
N ALA A 170 -3.46 -3.16 7.05
CA ALA A 170 -2.27 -3.72 6.44
C ALA A 170 -2.24 -5.25 6.55
N TYR A 171 -1.37 -5.89 5.77
CA TYR A 171 -0.93 -7.26 6.00
C TYR A 171 0.52 -7.29 6.46
N SER A 172 0.89 -8.36 7.15
CA SER A 172 2.25 -8.68 7.57
C SER A 172 2.54 -10.16 7.32
N ILE A 173 3.60 -10.46 6.56
CA ILE A 173 4.02 -11.81 6.18
C ILE A 173 5.51 -11.99 6.45
N ALA A 174 5.88 -13.08 7.12
CA ALA A 174 7.28 -13.41 7.39
C ALA A 174 7.53 -14.92 7.30
N ASP A 175 8.81 -15.32 7.26
CA ASP A 175 9.18 -16.71 7.54
C ASP A 175 8.83 -17.04 9.00
N PHE A 176 8.11 -18.15 9.21
CA PHE A 176 7.62 -18.50 10.53
C PHE A 176 8.74 -18.81 11.53
N GLU A 177 9.86 -19.39 11.07
CA GLU A 177 10.99 -19.70 11.95
C GLU A 177 11.81 -18.45 12.28
N ASP A 178 11.97 -17.52 11.33
CA ASP A 178 12.58 -16.20 11.60
C ASP A 178 11.76 -15.39 12.62
N TRP A 179 10.43 -15.36 12.47
CA TRP A 179 9.54 -14.69 13.42
C TRP A 179 9.68 -15.27 14.83
N LYS A 180 9.67 -16.60 14.98
CA LYS A 180 9.89 -17.26 16.28
C LYS A 180 11.28 -16.95 16.85
N ALA A 181 12.32 -17.00 16.01
CA ALA A 181 13.70 -16.74 16.43
C ALA A 181 13.88 -15.30 16.96
N LYS A 182 13.08 -14.34 16.47
CA LYS A 182 13.05 -12.95 16.93
C LYS A 182 12.14 -12.71 18.13
N GLY A 183 11.57 -13.76 18.73
CA GLY A 183 10.75 -13.69 19.94
C GLY A 183 9.24 -13.84 19.70
N GLY A 184 8.83 -14.06 18.46
CA GLY A 184 7.45 -14.37 18.12
C GLY A 184 6.92 -15.59 18.88
N THR A 185 5.77 -15.43 19.54
CA THR A 185 5.15 -16.48 20.34
C THR A 185 3.68 -16.66 19.95
N PRO A 186 3.25 -17.86 19.52
CA PRO A 186 1.84 -18.14 19.24
C PRO A 186 0.93 -17.80 20.42
N GLY A 187 -0.18 -17.11 20.15
CA GLY A 187 -1.16 -16.73 21.18
C GLY A 187 -0.68 -15.65 22.15
N SER A 188 0.40 -14.91 21.80
CA SER A 188 0.69 -13.64 22.46
C SER A 188 -0.52 -12.71 22.34
N LYS A 189 -0.75 -11.84 23.32
CA LYS A 189 -1.90 -10.91 23.28
C LYS A 189 -1.80 -9.87 22.16
N LEU A 190 -0.60 -9.66 21.63
CA LEU A 190 -0.32 -8.66 20.60
C LEU A 190 -0.43 -9.26 19.20
N LEU A 191 -0.25 -10.58 19.07
CA LEU A 191 -0.53 -11.30 17.85
C LEU A 191 -2.04 -11.48 17.75
N GLY A 192 -2.65 -10.86 16.75
CA GLY A 192 -4.04 -11.05 16.40
C GLY A 192 -4.30 -12.44 15.82
N GLU A 193 -5.26 -12.53 14.91
CA GLU A 193 -5.46 -13.75 14.15
C GLU A 193 -4.33 -13.96 13.15
N TYR A 194 -3.80 -15.18 13.07
CA TYR A 194 -2.73 -15.52 12.15
C TYR A 194 -2.96 -16.90 11.55
N THR A 195 -2.43 -17.09 10.34
CA THR A 195 -2.39 -18.38 9.66
C THR A 195 -0.94 -18.73 9.31
N VAL A 196 -0.58 -20.00 9.45
CA VAL A 196 0.70 -20.51 8.95
C VAL A 196 0.45 -21.30 7.67
N VAL A 197 1.05 -20.84 6.57
CA VAL A 197 0.86 -21.39 5.24
C VAL A 197 2.12 -22.14 4.81
N ASP A 198 1.98 -23.43 4.47
CA ASP A 198 3.07 -24.20 3.88
C ASP A 198 3.30 -23.78 2.41
N VAL A 199 4.56 -23.46 2.10
CA VAL A 199 5.03 -23.03 0.77
C VAL A 199 6.34 -23.73 0.42
N ALA A 200 6.75 -23.67 -0.84
CA ALA A 200 8.06 -24.21 -1.22
C ALA A 200 9.19 -23.32 -0.66
N PRO A 201 10.21 -23.87 0.02
CA PRO A 201 11.30 -23.05 0.57
C PRO A 201 12.03 -22.24 -0.51
N GLY A 202 12.29 -20.95 -0.29
CA GLY A 202 13.01 -20.11 -1.25
C GLY A 202 12.80 -18.62 -1.05
N THR A 203 13.21 -17.83 -2.04
CA THR A 203 13.04 -16.37 -2.04
C THR A 203 11.80 -16.00 -2.83
N TYR A 204 10.97 -15.15 -2.24
CA TYR A 204 9.72 -14.67 -2.82
C TYR A 204 9.80 -13.17 -3.10
N LYS A 205 9.40 -12.75 -4.30
CA LYS A 205 9.24 -11.34 -4.67
C LYS A 205 7.78 -10.94 -4.47
N PHE A 206 7.59 -9.83 -3.77
CA PHE A 206 6.30 -9.18 -3.54
C PHE A 206 6.26 -7.93 -4.41
N THR A 207 5.23 -7.78 -5.23
CA THR A 207 4.98 -6.60 -6.07
C THR A 207 3.69 -5.94 -5.60
N LEU A 208 3.81 -4.79 -4.92
CA LEU A 208 2.70 -4.07 -4.28
C LEU A 208 2.21 -2.93 -5.18
N HIS A 209 0.91 -2.89 -5.43
CA HIS A 209 0.28 -1.98 -6.40
C HIS A 209 -0.39 -0.74 -5.76
N VAL A 210 -0.48 -0.69 -4.44
CA VAL A 210 -1.31 0.32 -3.74
C VAL A 210 -0.86 1.77 -3.97
N GLY A 211 0.43 1.98 -4.24
CA GLY A 211 0.98 3.30 -4.55
C GLY A 211 0.81 3.73 -6.01
N GLU A 212 0.34 2.85 -6.91
CA GLU A 212 0.22 3.13 -8.34
C GLU A 212 -0.83 4.20 -8.66
N ARG A 213 -0.59 4.97 -9.72
CA ARG A 213 -1.56 5.98 -10.16
C ARG A 213 -2.84 5.30 -10.65
N GLY A 214 -3.95 5.67 -10.02
CA GLY A 214 -5.27 5.14 -10.39
C GLY A 214 -5.69 3.93 -9.58
N PHE A 215 -4.80 3.36 -8.77
CA PHE A 215 -5.21 2.36 -7.77
C PHE A 215 -6.16 3.04 -6.77
N ASP A 216 -7.36 2.48 -6.61
CA ASP A 216 -8.34 2.95 -5.65
C ASP A 216 -8.65 1.85 -4.64
N LYS A 217 -8.01 1.93 -3.47
CA LYS A 217 -8.24 0.99 -2.37
C LYS A 217 -9.64 1.06 -1.78
N PHE A 218 -10.46 2.04 -2.18
CA PHE A 218 -11.84 2.22 -1.74
C PHE A 218 -12.85 1.95 -2.86
N ASP A 219 -12.42 1.48 -4.04
CA ASP A 219 -13.34 1.03 -5.09
C ASP A 219 -13.85 -0.36 -4.74
N PHE A 220 -15.12 -0.46 -4.33
CA PHE A 220 -15.77 -1.71 -3.95
C PHE A 220 -16.42 -2.43 -5.15
N ASP A 221 -16.40 -1.82 -6.34
CA ASP A 221 -17.03 -2.35 -7.54
C ASP A 221 -16.04 -3.15 -8.42
N THR A 222 -14.75 -3.16 -8.06
CA THR A 222 -13.71 -3.91 -8.77
C THR A 222 -12.95 -4.86 -7.85
N GLU A 223 -12.54 -6.01 -8.39
CA GLU A 223 -11.66 -6.93 -7.69
C GLU A 223 -10.28 -6.26 -7.54
N ARG A 224 -9.79 -6.20 -6.30
CA ARG A 224 -8.57 -5.45 -5.98
C ARG A 224 -7.46 -6.42 -5.64
N VAL A 225 -6.49 -6.54 -6.55
CA VAL A 225 -5.22 -7.22 -6.25
C VAL A 225 -4.23 -6.21 -5.70
N PHE A 226 -3.96 -6.30 -4.40
CA PHE A 226 -3.03 -5.39 -3.71
C PHE A 226 -1.57 -5.78 -3.98
N THR A 227 -1.30 -7.09 -4.02
CA THR A 227 0.07 -7.62 -4.11
C THR A 227 0.12 -8.90 -4.91
N HIS A 228 1.07 -9.01 -5.84
CA HIS A 228 1.46 -10.28 -6.45
C HIS A 228 2.71 -10.84 -5.75
N ILE A 229 2.75 -12.16 -5.56
CA ILE A 229 3.83 -12.84 -4.86
C ILE A 229 4.32 -14.02 -5.70
N GLU A 230 5.58 -14.02 -6.09
CA GLU A 230 6.18 -15.07 -6.90
C GLU A 230 7.47 -15.61 -6.26
N ARG A 231 7.67 -16.92 -6.30
CA ARG A 231 8.96 -17.51 -5.89
C ARG A 231 9.98 -17.32 -7.01
N VAL A 232 11.00 -16.49 -6.76
CA VAL A 232 12.02 -16.12 -7.75
C VAL A 232 13.30 -16.96 -7.67
N ALA A 233 13.54 -17.63 -6.54
CA ALA A 233 14.69 -18.51 -6.38
C ALA A 233 14.38 -19.69 -5.43
N PRO A 234 14.82 -20.93 -5.74
CA PRO A 234 14.91 -21.98 -4.74
C PRO A 234 16.03 -21.69 -3.75
N LEU A 235 15.96 -22.25 -2.53
CA LEU A 235 17.09 -22.21 -1.61
C LEU A 235 18.35 -22.80 -2.27
N PRO A 236 19.54 -22.26 -1.97
CA PRO A 236 20.79 -22.93 -2.31
C PRO A 236 20.78 -24.35 -1.75
N SER A 237 21.10 -25.34 -2.58
CA SER A 237 21.34 -26.70 -2.10
C SER A 237 22.52 -26.65 -1.14
N SER A 238 22.29 -26.99 0.13
CA SER A 238 23.35 -27.15 1.12
C SER A 238 24.20 -28.40 0.87
#